data_AF-A0AA40SVB2-F1
#
_entry.id   AF-A0AA40SVB2-F1
#
_cell.length_a   1.000
_cell.length_b   1.000
_cell.length_c   1.000
_cell.angle_alpha   90.00
_cell.angle_beta   90.00
_cell.angle_gamma   90.00
#
_symmetry.space_group_name_H-M   'P 1'
#
loop_
_entity.id
_entity.type
_entity.pdbx_description
1 polymer ?
#
loop_
_entity_poly.entity_id
_entity_poly.type
_entity_poly.pdbx_seq_one_letter_code
_entity_poly.pdbx_strand_id
1 'polypeptide(L)'
;METQNNLSIEHQNVPTNHRGLHDFLYNSDNEHTTTEVSITPELANNGVEIMPLAVWCAAAQNAKIAGVYAVLDTESCMQYIGYSRNVLLSLNGHVAQNGEQKCAFVRVQTFKFPKRQEMEDLRDAWIAELDSIPAGNASESEMWASTVGEVAKAAMSDVERQAYEEKKLKLRKAMADTTLSKESNTIDTTEAERQRQLEAAVKNDDWSAIIDTQTQETQH
;
A
#
# COMPACT_ATOMS: atom_id res chain seq x y z
N MET A 1 -46.95 -25.02 13.77
CA MET A 1 -46.52 -24.09 12.70
C MET A 1 -45.48 -23.19 13.32
N GLU A 2 -44.22 -23.62 13.26
CA GLU A 2 -43.09 -22.89 13.80
C GLU A 2 -42.10 -22.69 12.67
N THR A 3 -41.74 -21.44 12.41
CA THR A 3 -40.37 -21.04 12.10
C THR A 3 -40.25 -19.56 12.41
N GLN A 4 -39.62 -19.31 13.56
CA GLN A 4 -39.26 -17.99 14.05
C GLN A 4 -38.24 -17.37 13.07
N ASN A 5 -38.54 -16.16 12.62
CA ASN A 5 -37.62 -15.27 11.91
C ASN A 5 -36.40 -15.01 12.80
N ASN A 6 -35.29 -15.67 12.51
CA ASN A 6 -33.99 -15.36 13.10
C ASN A 6 -33.22 -14.47 12.12
N LEU A 7 -33.67 -13.21 11.99
CA LEU A 7 -32.89 -12.17 11.31
C LEU A 7 -32.07 -11.45 12.38
N SER A 8 -30.75 -11.46 12.23
CA SER A 8 -29.82 -10.71 13.08
C SER A 8 -30.28 -9.26 13.24
N ILE A 9 -30.16 -8.74 14.46
CA ILE A 9 -30.62 -7.42 14.92
C ILE A 9 -30.16 -6.28 13.98
N GLU A 10 -29.06 -6.50 13.26
CA GLU A 10 -28.35 -5.60 12.35
C GLU A 10 -29.15 -5.25 11.08
N HIS A 11 -30.06 -6.11 10.63
CA HIS A 11 -30.79 -5.95 9.36
C HIS A 11 -32.26 -5.50 9.53
N GLN A 12 -32.68 -5.16 10.76
CA GLN A 12 -34.09 -4.85 11.04
C GLN A 12 -34.55 -3.45 10.58
N ASN A 13 -33.63 -2.51 10.33
CA ASN A 13 -33.98 -1.11 9.99
C ASN A 13 -33.48 -0.61 8.62
N VAL A 14 -33.10 -1.51 7.71
CA VAL A 14 -32.59 -1.11 6.39
C VAL A 14 -33.75 -1.00 5.38
N PRO A 15 -33.98 0.18 4.76
CA PRO A 15 -34.97 0.34 3.70
C PRO A 15 -34.69 -0.61 2.53
N THR A 16 -35.75 -1.13 1.89
CA THR A 16 -35.66 -2.16 0.84
C THR A 16 -34.74 -1.79 -0.32
N ASN A 17 -34.66 -0.49 -0.66
CA ASN A 17 -33.77 0.02 -1.71
C ASN A 17 -32.27 -0.01 -1.35
N HIS A 18 -31.93 -0.09 -0.06
CA HIS A 18 -30.55 -0.12 0.43
C HIS A 18 -30.14 -1.49 0.96
N ARG A 19 -31.06 -2.45 0.97
CA ARG A 19 -30.81 -3.85 1.33
C ARG A 19 -29.70 -4.46 0.49
N GLY A 20 -29.66 -4.19 -0.82
CA GLY A 20 -28.63 -4.75 -1.71
C GLY A 20 -27.22 -4.26 -1.44
N LEU A 21 -27.05 -2.96 -1.13
CA LEU A 21 -25.73 -2.42 -0.75
C LEU A 21 -25.34 -2.86 0.66
N HIS A 22 -26.31 -2.98 1.55
CA HIS A 22 -26.07 -3.45 2.92
C HIS A 22 -25.69 -4.93 2.96
N ASP A 23 -26.38 -5.79 2.22
CA ASP A 23 -26.02 -7.21 2.08
C ASP A 23 -24.68 -7.36 1.35
N PHE A 24 -24.31 -6.46 0.43
CA PHE A 24 -22.99 -6.45 -0.17
C PHE A 24 -21.87 -6.12 0.85
N LEU A 25 -22.11 -5.14 1.73
CA LEU A 25 -21.11 -4.70 2.72
C LEU A 25 -21.07 -5.59 3.98
N TYR A 26 -22.16 -6.31 4.28
CA TYR A 26 -22.33 -7.06 5.52
C TYR A 26 -22.79 -8.51 5.31
N ASN A 27 -22.74 -9.08 4.09
CA ASN A 27 -22.84 -10.55 3.94
C ASN A 27 -21.62 -11.17 4.61
N SER A 28 -21.80 -11.50 5.88
CA SER A 28 -20.82 -12.04 6.81
C SER A 28 -20.45 -13.50 6.53
N ASP A 29 -20.60 -13.95 5.28
CA ASP A 29 -20.24 -15.31 4.86
C ASP A 29 -19.08 -15.36 3.86
N ASN A 30 -18.48 -14.23 3.44
CA ASN A 30 -17.39 -14.30 2.46
C ASN A 30 -16.19 -13.35 2.62
N GLU A 31 -16.09 -12.54 3.68
CA GLU A 31 -14.92 -11.64 3.86
C GLU A 31 -14.15 -11.81 5.17
N HIS A 32 -14.52 -12.83 5.97
CA HIS A 32 -13.65 -13.38 7.02
C HIS A 32 -13.27 -14.83 6.74
N THR A 33 -13.13 -15.21 5.47
CA THR A 33 -12.13 -16.22 5.12
C THR A 33 -10.77 -15.57 5.30
N THR A 34 -10.41 -15.34 6.56
CA THR A 34 -9.04 -15.45 7.02
C THR A 34 -8.59 -16.74 6.37
N THR A 35 -7.88 -16.64 5.25
CA THR A 35 -7.01 -17.72 4.85
C THR A 35 -6.09 -17.81 6.04
N GLU A 36 -6.45 -18.67 7.00
CA GLU A 36 -5.53 -19.15 7.98
C GLU A 36 -4.48 -19.82 7.12
N VAL A 37 -3.47 -19.02 6.77
CA VAL A 37 -2.20 -19.52 6.32
C VAL A 37 -1.74 -20.29 7.54
N SER A 38 -2.11 -21.57 7.57
CA SER A 38 -1.54 -22.55 8.46
C SER A 38 -0.06 -22.48 8.17
N ILE A 39 0.63 -21.70 9.00
CA ILE A 39 2.07 -21.64 9.04
C ILE A 39 2.44 -23.09 9.30
N THR A 40 2.99 -23.78 8.30
CA THR A 40 3.49 -25.13 8.49
C THR A 40 4.44 -25.08 9.69
N PRO A 41 4.38 -26.03 10.64
CA PRO A 41 5.18 -25.97 11.86
C PRO A 41 6.70 -25.87 11.60
N GLU A 42 7.18 -26.29 10.42
CA GLU A 42 8.56 -26.07 9.97
C GLU A 42 8.92 -24.60 9.69
N LEU A 43 7.94 -23.76 9.38
CA LEU A 43 8.13 -22.33 9.09
C LEU A 43 7.87 -21.43 10.30
N ALA A 44 7.28 -21.99 11.36
CA ALA A 44 7.19 -21.39 12.67
C ALA A 44 8.57 -21.42 13.35
N ASN A 45 9.55 -20.77 12.72
CA ASN A 45 10.85 -20.59 13.33
C ASN A 45 10.67 -19.65 14.54
N ASN A 46 11.10 -20.14 15.71
CA ASN A 46 10.99 -19.50 17.01
C ASN A 46 12.10 -18.45 17.23
N GLY A 47 12.69 -17.93 16.15
CA GLY A 47 13.72 -16.91 16.25
C GLY A 47 14.97 -17.40 16.96
N VAL A 48 15.29 -18.69 16.93
CA VAL A 48 16.53 -19.25 17.52
C VAL A 48 17.29 -20.09 16.49
N GLU A 49 16.57 -20.79 15.62
CA GLU A 49 17.17 -21.67 14.65
C GLU A 49 17.69 -20.88 13.43
N ILE A 50 18.95 -21.13 13.08
CA ILE A 50 19.57 -20.64 11.86
C ILE A 50 19.49 -21.76 10.83
N MET A 51 18.98 -21.45 9.64
CA MET A 51 18.89 -22.41 8.54
C MET A 51 19.32 -21.80 7.21
N PRO A 52 19.68 -22.61 6.20
CA PRO A 52 20.02 -22.10 4.88
C PRO A 52 18.86 -21.29 4.30
N LEU A 53 19.16 -20.11 3.76
CA LEU A 53 18.15 -19.19 3.25
C LEU A 53 17.29 -19.85 2.16
N ALA A 54 17.92 -20.62 1.26
CA ALA A 54 17.22 -21.33 0.20
C ALA A 54 16.18 -22.34 0.73
N VAL A 55 16.47 -23.02 1.84
CA VAL A 55 15.56 -23.98 2.47
C VAL A 55 14.37 -23.24 3.07
N TRP A 56 14.62 -22.14 3.78
CA TRP A 56 13.55 -21.32 4.35
C TRP A 56 12.64 -20.72 3.26
N CYS A 57 13.23 -20.15 2.20
CA CYS A 57 12.47 -19.57 1.09
C CYS A 57 11.62 -20.62 0.35
N ALA A 58 12.15 -21.83 0.15
CA ALA A 58 11.40 -22.93 -0.46
C ALA A 58 10.23 -23.39 0.42
N ALA A 59 10.43 -23.46 1.73
CA ALA A 59 9.38 -23.81 2.69
C ALA A 59 8.29 -22.73 2.80
N ALA A 60 8.64 -21.46 2.60
CA ALA A 60 7.70 -20.34 2.68
C ALA A 60 6.67 -20.28 1.53
N GLN A 61 6.94 -20.91 0.38
CA GLN A 61 5.97 -21.10 -0.73
C GLN A 61 5.08 -19.87 -1.05
N ASN A 62 5.66 -18.67 -1.11
CA ASN A 62 4.93 -17.39 -1.33
C ASN A 62 3.92 -16.97 -0.25
N ALA A 63 3.97 -17.55 0.95
CA ALA A 63 3.17 -17.10 2.07
C ALA A 63 3.58 -15.68 2.51
N LYS A 64 2.57 -14.85 2.81
CA LYS A 64 2.78 -13.52 3.42
C LYS A 64 3.08 -13.69 4.90
N ILE A 65 4.35 -13.87 5.21
CA ILE A 65 4.84 -14.05 6.58
C ILE A 65 5.36 -12.72 7.09
N ALA A 66 4.81 -12.25 8.20
CA ALA A 66 5.33 -11.11 8.92
C ALA A 66 6.28 -11.57 10.03
N GLY A 67 7.38 -10.87 10.21
CA GLY A 67 8.38 -11.25 11.19
C GLY A 67 9.62 -10.38 11.23
N VAL A 68 10.45 -10.69 12.22
CA VAL A 68 11.82 -10.19 12.35
C VAL A 68 12.74 -11.27 11.80
N TYR A 69 13.75 -10.87 11.04
CA TYR A 69 14.69 -11.78 10.42
C TYR A 69 16.11 -11.23 10.51
N ALA A 70 17.07 -12.14 10.59
CA ALA A 70 18.47 -11.85 10.48
C ALA A 70 19.10 -12.65 9.35
N VAL A 71 19.97 -12.00 8.60
CA VAL A 71 20.68 -12.55 7.44
C VAL A 71 22.14 -12.73 7.82
N LEU A 72 22.67 -13.91 7.50
CA LEU A 72 24.05 -14.28 7.75
C LEU A 72 24.73 -14.72 6.45
N ASP A 73 26.03 -14.49 6.36
CA ASP A 73 26.86 -14.96 5.24
C ASP A 73 27.29 -16.43 5.40
N THR A 74 28.10 -16.91 4.46
CA THR A 74 28.62 -18.28 4.45
C THR A 74 29.51 -18.62 5.65
N GLU A 75 30.05 -17.61 6.35
CA GLU A 75 30.87 -17.77 7.55
C GLU A 75 30.02 -17.71 8.83
N SER A 76 28.69 -17.63 8.70
CA SER A 76 27.74 -17.43 9.80
C SER A 76 27.95 -16.09 10.55
N CYS A 77 28.50 -15.09 9.88
CA CYS A 77 28.58 -13.73 10.40
C CYS A 77 27.26 -13.00 10.13
N MET A 78 26.72 -12.31 11.15
CA MET A 78 25.49 -11.53 11.03
C MET A 78 25.72 -10.28 10.17
N GLN A 79 25.06 -10.22 9.02
CA GLN A 79 25.20 -9.13 8.06
C GLN A 79 24.09 -8.09 8.20
N TYR A 80 22.89 -8.52 8.56
CA TYR A 80 21.74 -7.63 8.68
C TYR A 80 20.64 -8.21 9.58
N ILE A 81 19.95 -7.33 10.31
CA ILE A 81 18.74 -7.64 11.07
C ILE A 81 17.65 -6.64 10.69
N GLY A 82 16.50 -7.15 10.27
CA GLY A 82 15.37 -6.33 9.85
C GLY A 82 14.03 -6.93 10.25
N TYR A 83 12.96 -6.19 10.00
CA TYR A 83 11.61 -6.70 10.13
C TYR A 83 10.80 -6.38 8.88
N SER A 84 9.78 -7.19 8.60
CA SER A 84 8.92 -7.00 7.44
C SER A 84 7.55 -7.61 7.66
N ARG A 85 6.53 -7.06 6.97
CA ARG A 85 5.22 -7.71 6.85
C ARG A 85 5.21 -8.83 5.80
N ASN A 86 6.27 -8.91 4.99
CA ASN A 86 6.51 -9.97 4.03
C ASN A 86 8.01 -10.29 4.00
N VAL A 87 8.43 -11.15 4.93
CA VAL A 87 9.84 -11.54 5.13
C VAL A 87 10.41 -12.18 3.88
N LEU A 88 9.67 -13.07 3.21
CA LEU A 88 10.12 -13.73 1.98
C LEU A 88 10.44 -12.73 0.87
N LEU A 89 9.56 -11.74 0.65
CA LEU A 89 9.80 -10.71 -0.36
C LEU A 89 11.05 -9.88 -0.02
N SER A 90 11.23 -9.50 1.25
CA SER A 90 12.41 -8.76 1.70
C SER A 90 13.70 -9.57 1.50
N LEU A 91 13.71 -10.84 1.88
CA LEU A 91 14.88 -11.72 1.73
C LEU A 91 15.26 -11.92 0.26
N ASN A 92 14.28 -12.14 -0.62
CA ASN A 92 14.54 -12.23 -2.06
C ASN A 92 15.15 -10.94 -2.62
N GLY A 93 14.71 -9.78 -2.11
CA GLY A 93 15.31 -8.48 -2.42
C GLY A 93 16.78 -8.41 -2.03
N HIS A 94 17.10 -8.82 -0.81
CA HIS A 94 18.48 -8.82 -0.31
C HIS A 94 19.38 -9.75 -1.10
N VAL A 95 18.91 -10.94 -1.46
CA VAL A 95 19.67 -11.87 -2.32
C VAL A 95 19.94 -11.25 -3.70
N ALA A 96 18.93 -10.62 -4.30
CA ALA A 96 19.09 -9.97 -5.60
C ALA A 96 20.06 -8.78 -5.55
N GLN A 97 20.09 -8.04 -4.43
CA GLN A 97 20.92 -6.85 -4.28
C GLN A 97 22.36 -7.16 -3.82
N ASN A 98 22.52 -8.12 -2.92
CA ASN A 98 23.78 -8.37 -2.18
C ASN A 98 24.42 -9.72 -2.52
N GLY A 99 23.71 -10.59 -3.23
CA GLY A 99 24.15 -11.92 -3.64
C GLY A 99 23.97 -13.00 -2.57
N GLU A 100 23.98 -14.26 -3.03
CA GLU A 100 23.76 -15.45 -2.19
C GLU A 100 24.87 -15.67 -1.15
N GLN A 101 26.08 -15.17 -1.40
CA GLN A 101 27.21 -15.32 -0.47
C GLN A 101 27.01 -14.49 0.81
N LYS A 102 26.51 -13.25 0.68
CA LYS A 102 26.16 -12.39 1.82
C LYS A 102 24.82 -12.80 2.46
N CYS A 103 24.00 -13.58 1.75
CA CYS A 103 22.68 -14.02 2.17
C CYS A 103 22.58 -15.55 2.19
N ALA A 104 23.45 -16.22 2.94
CA ALA A 104 23.56 -17.67 2.94
C ALA A 104 22.60 -18.34 3.93
N PHE A 105 22.48 -17.77 5.13
CA PHE A 105 21.63 -18.31 6.20
C PHE A 105 20.67 -17.25 6.74
N VAL A 106 19.62 -17.73 7.37
CA VAL A 106 18.58 -16.88 7.95
C VAL A 106 18.12 -17.41 9.30
N ARG A 107 17.88 -16.47 10.22
CA ARG A 107 17.14 -16.65 11.47
C ARG A 107 15.84 -15.85 11.35
N VAL A 108 14.69 -16.46 11.59
CA VAL A 108 13.39 -15.77 11.45
C VAL A 108 12.54 -15.99 12.70
N GLN A 109 11.95 -14.91 13.22
CA GLN A 109 10.86 -14.95 14.20
C GLN A 109 9.57 -14.50 13.51
N THR A 110 8.61 -15.39 13.38
CA THR A 110 7.31 -15.09 12.76
C THR A 110 6.28 -14.58 13.78
N PHE A 111 5.33 -13.78 13.31
CA PHE A 111 4.24 -13.23 14.13
C PHE A 111 2.90 -13.52 13.47
N LYS A 112 1.98 -14.18 14.19
CA LYS A 112 0.59 -14.38 13.73
C LYS A 112 -0.16 -13.06 13.64
N PHE A 113 0.09 -12.15 14.58
CA PHE A 113 -0.51 -10.82 14.64
C PHE A 113 0.60 -9.76 14.75
N PRO A 114 1.19 -9.34 13.62
CA PRO A 114 2.37 -8.49 13.62
C PRO A 114 2.03 -7.06 14.09
N LYS A 115 2.54 -6.68 15.26
CA LYS A 115 2.55 -5.27 15.68
C LYS A 115 3.91 -4.67 15.35
N ARG A 116 3.91 -3.47 14.76
CA ARG A 116 5.13 -2.78 14.35
C ARG A 116 6.11 -2.63 15.52
N GLN A 117 5.62 -2.12 16.65
CA GLN A 117 6.46 -1.89 17.83
C GLN A 117 7.13 -3.17 18.32
N GLU A 118 6.37 -4.28 18.43
CA GLU A 118 6.91 -5.57 18.90
C GLU A 118 8.00 -6.11 17.95
N MET A 119 7.86 -5.90 16.63
CA MET A 119 8.88 -6.28 15.66
C MET A 119 10.11 -5.36 15.70
N GLU A 120 9.92 -4.06 15.94
CA GLU A 120 11.02 -3.10 16.13
C GLU A 120 11.81 -3.40 17.39
N ASP A 121 11.12 -3.63 18.51
CA ASP A 121 11.74 -3.96 19.79
C ASP A 121 12.55 -5.26 19.70
N LEU A 122 12.02 -6.29 19.02
CA LEU A 122 12.73 -7.55 18.84
C LEU A 122 13.95 -7.42 17.91
N ARG A 123 13.85 -6.62 16.83
CA ARG A 123 15.01 -6.29 16.00
C ARG A 123 16.10 -5.63 16.85
N ASP A 124 15.73 -4.63 17.65
CA ASP A 124 16.67 -3.88 18.46
C ASP A 124 17.30 -4.75 19.56
N ALA A 125 16.52 -5.67 20.14
CA ALA A 125 17.04 -6.69 21.05
C ALA A 125 18.07 -7.59 20.38
N TRP A 126 17.80 -8.10 19.18
CA TRP A 126 18.78 -8.94 18.46
C TRP A 126 20.03 -8.16 18.04
N ILE A 127 19.93 -6.87 17.74
CA ILE A 127 21.11 -6.03 17.47
C ILE A 127 21.92 -5.83 18.75
N ALA A 128 21.25 -5.60 19.88
CA ALA A 128 21.90 -5.39 21.18
C ALA A 128 22.53 -6.68 21.76
N GLU A 129 22.05 -7.85 21.37
CA GLU A 129 22.65 -9.16 21.69
C GLU A 129 24.02 -9.36 21.02
N LEU A 130 24.32 -8.62 19.94
CA LEU A 130 25.59 -8.73 19.24
C LEU A 130 26.66 -7.82 19.86
N ASP A 131 27.88 -8.34 19.96
CA ASP A 131 29.05 -7.55 20.39
C ASP A 131 29.40 -6.42 19.40
N SER A 132 28.88 -6.49 18.17
CA SER A 132 29.08 -5.50 17.11
C SER A 132 27.85 -5.33 16.24
N ILE A 133 27.58 -4.09 15.83
CA ILE A 133 26.48 -3.78 14.90
C ILE A 133 26.80 -4.34 13.51
N PRO A 134 25.91 -5.14 12.90
CA PRO A 134 26.10 -5.65 11.54
C PRO A 134 26.30 -4.53 10.51
N ALA A 135 27.11 -4.78 9.47
CA ALA A 135 27.38 -3.79 8.44
C ALA A 135 26.10 -3.26 7.78
N GLY A 136 25.12 -4.14 7.52
CA GLY A 136 23.82 -3.80 6.97
C GLY A 136 22.90 -3.01 7.92
N ASN A 137 23.22 -2.91 9.20
CA ASN A 137 22.53 -2.07 10.17
C ASN A 137 23.30 -0.78 10.51
N ALA A 138 24.48 -0.59 9.90
CA ALA A 138 25.34 0.55 10.10
C ALA A 138 25.74 1.17 8.74
N SER A 139 26.99 1.00 8.31
CA SER A 139 27.56 1.65 7.13
C SER A 139 26.90 1.26 5.81
N GLU A 140 26.38 0.04 5.70
CA GLU A 140 25.68 -0.46 4.51
C GLU A 140 24.16 -0.35 4.65
N SER A 141 23.62 0.39 5.64
CA SER A 141 22.18 0.41 5.91
C SER A 141 21.32 0.77 4.71
N GLU A 142 21.78 1.67 3.84
CA GLU A 142 21.04 2.05 2.62
C GLU A 142 20.92 0.90 1.61
N MET A 143 21.87 -0.05 1.61
CA MET A 143 21.83 -1.23 0.73
C MET A 143 20.85 -2.29 1.22
N TRP A 144 20.53 -2.31 2.51
CA TRP A 144 19.69 -3.34 3.14
C TRP A 144 18.30 -2.83 3.55
N ALA A 145 18.14 -1.53 3.81
CA ALA A 145 16.88 -0.94 4.27
C ALA A 145 15.95 -0.50 3.13
N SER A 146 16.15 -1.01 1.91
CA SER A 146 15.28 -0.73 0.75
C SER A 146 13.82 -1.02 1.08
N THR A 147 12.94 -0.07 0.80
CA THR A 147 11.51 -0.23 1.06
C THR A 147 10.94 -1.39 0.24
N VAL A 148 9.87 -2.04 0.70
CA VAL A 148 9.18 -3.10 -0.06
C VAL A 148 8.83 -2.65 -1.49
N GLY A 149 8.57 -1.36 -1.69
CA GLY A 149 8.32 -0.76 -3.01
C GLY A 149 9.56 -0.61 -3.90
N GLU A 150 10.75 -0.44 -3.32
CA GLU A 150 12.02 -0.45 -4.06
C GLU A 150 12.47 -1.87 -4.36
N VAL A 151 12.29 -2.80 -3.41
CA VAL A 151 12.53 -4.23 -3.62
C VAL A 151 11.62 -4.79 -4.71
N ALA A 152 10.33 -4.44 -4.71
CA ALA A 152 9.42 -4.84 -5.78
C ALA A 152 9.80 -4.28 -7.16
N LYS A 153 10.34 -3.05 -7.22
CA LYS A 153 10.85 -2.46 -8.46
C LYS A 153 12.16 -3.07 -8.93
N ALA A 154 13.01 -3.51 -8.00
CA ALA A 154 14.28 -4.18 -8.30
C ALA A 154 14.10 -5.64 -8.72
N ALA A 155 13.06 -6.31 -8.21
CA ALA A 155 12.72 -7.70 -8.56
C ALA A 155 11.89 -7.85 -9.85
N MET A 156 11.42 -6.74 -10.46
CA MET A 156 10.68 -6.76 -11.72
C MET A 156 11.62 -6.86 -12.93
N SER A 157 11.27 -7.71 -13.89
CA SER A 157 11.93 -7.73 -15.21
C SER A 157 11.79 -6.38 -15.91
N ASP A 158 12.76 -5.98 -16.74
CA ASP A 158 12.74 -4.70 -17.47
C ASP A 158 11.42 -4.44 -18.22
N VAL A 159 10.76 -5.50 -18.68
CA VAL A 159 9.45 -5.46 -19.35
C VAL A 159 8.32 -5.07 -18.38
N GLU A 160 8.33 -5.59 -17.15
CA GLU A 160 7.34 -5.27 -16.12
C GLU A 160 7.56 -3.87 -15.54
N ARG A 161 8.83 -3.44 -15.45
CA ARG A 161 9.22 -2.08 -15.05
C ARG A 161 8.68 -1.03 -16.02
N GLN A 162 8.78 -1.28 -17.33
CA GLN A 162 8.20 -0.39 -18.35
C GLN A 162 6.67 -0.33 -18.26
N ALA A 163 6.00 -1.46 -18.04
CA ALA A 163 4.54 -1.48 -17.88
C ALA A 163 4.07 -0.73 -16.63
N TYR A 164 4.84 -0.78 -15.54
CA TYR A 164 4.54 -0.03 -14.30
C TYR A 164 4.75 1.48 -14.46
N GLU A 165 5.87 1.90 -15.07
CA GLU A 165 6.14 3.30 -15.42
C GLU A 165 5.08 3.85 -16.38
N GLU A 166 4.67 3.07 -17.38
CA GLU A 166 3.64 3.47 -18.35
C GLU A 166 2.27 3.60 -17.69
N LYS A 167 1.90 2.68 -16.78
CA LYS A 167 0.66 2.78 -15.99
C LYS A 167 0.67 4.00 -15.08
N LYS A 168 1.79 4.28 -14.42
CA LYS A 168 1.97 5.46 -13.56
C LYS A 168 1.88 6.75 -14.37
N LEU A 169 2.50 6.80 -15.55
CA LEU A 169 2.44 7.94 -16.46
C LEU A 169 1.02 8.15 -17.00
N LYS A 170 0.33 7.08 -17.39
CA LYS A 170 -1.09 7.11 -17.81
C LYS A 170 -2.00 7.63 -16.70
N LEU A 171 -1.80 7.18 -15.46
CA LEU A 171 -2.57 7.66 -14.31
C LEU A 171 -2.31 9.15 -14.02
N ARG A 172 -1.04 9.58 -14.08
CA ARG A 172 -0.68 11.00 -13.89
C ARG A 172 -1.24 11.89 -15.01
N LYS A 173 -1.28 11.38 -16.24
CA LYS A 173 -1.90 12.05 -17.39
C LYS A 173 -3.42 12.19 -17.22
N ALA A 174 -4.10 11.13 -16.77
CA ALA A 174 -5.53 11.17 -16.48
C ALA A 174 -5.89 12.14 -15.33
N MET A 175 -5.00 12.31 -14.35
CA MET A 175 -5.17 13.30 -13.28
C MET A 175 -4.94 14.74 -13.76
N ALA A 176 -4.03 14.97 -14.71
CA ALA A 176 -3.85 16.28 -15.32
C ALA A 176 -5.05 16.67 -16.21
N ASP A 177 -5.62 15.72 -16.96
CA ASP A 177 -6.77 15.95 -17.84
C ASP A 177 -8.07 16.31 -17.11
N THR A 178 -8.24 15.87 -15.85
CA THR A 178 -9.45 16.18 -15.06
C THR A 178 -9.47 17.61 -14.54
N THR A 179 -8.31 18.27 -14.43
CA THR A 179 -8.24 19.70 -14.07
C THR A 179 -8.57 20.60 -15.27
N LEU A 180 -8.06 20.28 -16.46
CA LEU A 180 -8.36 21.03 -17.69
C LEU A 180 -9.79 20.83 -18.19
N SER A 181 -10.38 19.63 -18.03
CA SER A 181 -11.78 19.38 -18.42
C SER A 181 -12.81 20.10 -17.52
N LYS A 182 -12.47 20.41 -16.26
CA LYS A 182 -13.35 21.23 -15.41
C LYS A 182 -13.18 22.72 -15.72
N GLU A 183 -11.95 23.19 -15.93
CA GLU A 183 -11.67 24.61 -16.19
C GLU A 183 -12.20 25.07 -17.57
N SER A 184 -12.04 24.24 -18.60
CA SER A 184 -12.55 24.49 -19.96
C SER A 184 -14.09 24.60 -19.99
N ASN A 185 -14.81 23.69 -19.32
CA ASN A 185 -16.28 23.74 -19.27
C ASN A 185 -16.80 24.94 -18.45
N THR A 186 -16.08 25.39 -17.41
CA THR A 186 -16.49 26.55 -16.61
C THR A 186 -16.23 27.89 -17.31
N ILE A 187 -15.14 27.99 -18.08
CA ILE A 187 -14.79 29.24 -18.78
C ILE A 187 -15.73 29.47 -19.97
N ASP A 188 -15.98 28.43 -20.79
CA ASP A 188 -16.86 28.54 -21.97
C ASP A 188 -18.32 28.88 -21.59
N THR A 189 -18.80 28.35 -20.46
CA THR A 189 -20.17 28.64 -20.00
C THR A 189 -20.30 30.11 -19.55
N THR A 190 -19.29 30.63 -18.85
CA THR A 190 -19.30 31.99 -18.29
C THR A 190 -19.13 33.05 -19.39
N GLU A 191 -18.32 32.77 -20.40
CA GLU A 191 -18.04 33.71 -21.49
C GLU A 191 -19.19 33.78 -22.50
N ALA A 192 -19.83 32.65 -22.82
CA ALA A 192 -21.03 32.62 -23.67
C ALA A 192 -22.23 33.33 -23.03
N GLU A 193 -22.36 33.25 -21.70
CA GLU A 193 -23.44 33.90 -20.95
C GLU A 193 -23.21 35.40 -20.82
N ARG A 194 -21.96 35.84 -20.60
CA ARG A 194 -21.56 37.25 -20.67
C ARG A 194 -21.81 37.86 -22.06
N GLN A 195 -21.46 37.13 -23.13
CA GLN A 195 -21.67 37.60 -24.49
C GLN A 195 -23.16 37.78 -24.81
N ARG A 196 -24.03 36.86 -24.36
CA ARG A 196 -25.49 37.00 -24.50
C ARG A 196 -26.05 38.18 -23.70
N GLN A 197 -25.55 38.43 -22.50
CA GLN A 197 -25.98 39.58 -21.69
C GLN A 197 -25.57 40.91 -22.34
N LEU A 198 -24.36 40.98 -22.90
CA LEU A 198 -23.89 42.16 -23.64
C LEU A 198 -24.70 42.40 -24.92
N GLU A 199 -24.99 41.36 -25.69
CA GLU A 199 -25.83 41.47 -26.90
C GLU A 199 -27.28 41.87 -26.58
N ALA A 200 -27.82 41.42 -25.45
CA ALA A 200 -29.15 41.82 -24.99
C ALA A 200 -29.20 43.29 -24.54
N ALA A 201 -28.18 43.76 -23.82
CA ALA A 201 -28.07 45.17 -23.41
C ALA A 201 -27.93 46.11 -24.62
N VAL A 202 -27.14 45.70 -25.64
CA VAL A 202 -26.97 46.48 -26.89
C VAL A 202 -28.26 46.55 -27.70
N LYS A 203 -29.09 45.49 -27.69
CA LYS A 203 -30.36 45.47 -28.44
C LYS A 203 -31.52 46.18 -27.73
N ASN A 204 -31.50 46.25 -26.40
CA ASN A 204 -32.61 46.74 -25.60
C ASN A 204 -32.30 48.04 -24.83
N ASP A 205 -31.12 48.62 -25.05
CA ASP A 205 -30.60 49.86 -24.41
C ASP A 205 -30.68 49.88 -22.87
N ASP A 206 -30.72 48.70 -22.26
CA ASP A 206 -30.82 48.54 -20.81
C ASP A 206 -29.45 48.16 -20.22
N TRP A 207 -28.62 49.19 -20.05
CA TRP A 207 -27.25 49.07 -19.55
C TRP A 207 -27.17 49.00 -18.01
N SER A 208 -28.27 49.24 -17.32
CA SER A 208 -28.30 49.40 -15.85
C SER A 208 -27.87 48.13 -15.11
N ALA A 209 -28.29 46.95 -15.58
CA ALA A 209 -28.02 45.67 -14.94
C ALA A 209 -26.53 45.25 -15.01
N ILE A 210 -25.79 45.69 -16.03
CA ILE A 210 -24.37 45.37 -16.21
C ILE A 210 -23.50 46.21 -15.28
N ILE A 211 -23.89 47.48 -15.06
CA ILE A 211 -23.17 48.42 -14.19
C ILE A 211 -23.32 48.06 -12.72
N ASP A 212 -24.51 47.64 -12.28
CA ASP A 212 -24.74 47.19 -10.90
C ASP A 212 -23.91 45.94 -10.56
N THR A 213 -23.73 45.04 -11.52
CA THR A 213 -22.93 43.82 -11.35
C THR A 213 -21.43 44.13 -11.20
N GLN A 214 -20.87 45.04 -11.99
CA GLN A 214 -19.46 45.46 -11.83
C GLN A 214 -19.19 46.23 -10.53
N THR A 215 -20.18 46.99 -10.05
CA THR A 215 -20.03 47.81 -8.84
C THR A 215 -20.02 46.95 -7.56
N GLN A 216 -20.65 45.77 -7.57
CA GLN A 216 -20.60 44.83 -6.45
C GLN A 216 -19.29 44.01 -6.41
N GLU A 217 -18.70 43.67 -7.56
CA GLU A 217 -17.44 42.91 -7.62
C GLU A 217 -16.22 43.72 -7.14
N THR A 218 -16.29 45.05 -7.11
CA THR A 218 -15.19 45.94 -6.67
C THR A 218 -15.21 46.28 -5.18
N GLN A 219 -16.24 45.86 -4.43
CA GLN A 219 -16.37 46.15 -2.99
C GLN A 219 -15.89 45.02 -2.06
N HIS A 220 -15.18 44.02 -2.58
CA HIS A 220 -14.56 42.95 -1.78
C HIS A 220 -13.04 42.98 -1.82
#